data_AF-A0A7Y5SPS0-F1
#
_entry.id   AF-A0A7Y5SPS0-F1
#
_cell.length_a   1.000
_cell.length_b   1.000
_cell.length_c   1.000
_cell.angle_alpha   90.00
_cell.angle_beta   90.00
_cell.angle_gamma   90.00
#
_symmetry.space_group_name_H-M   'P 1'
#
loop_
_entity.id
_entity.type
_entity.pdbx_description
1 polymer ?
#
loop_
_entity_poly.entity_id
_entity_poly.type
_entity_poly.pdbx_seq_one_letter_code
_entity_poly.pdbx_strand_id
1 'polypeptide(L)'
;MNESSSRGFQQSRAGEAFAAEEARKSRLILEARLLRQRQEAEAAAAKFAEAAALEERLGELCEHQGLPEKSFVHFFSAASCWAQAGNFYEAILLCDRLVAEPGVSVLLRTRIAHYADTLRARRAQWYGELVHQSAESS
;
A
#
# COMPACT_ATOMS: atom_id res chain seq x y z
N MET A 1 14.41 20.08 16.67
CA MET A 1 14.93 19.19 17.72
C MET A 1 13.97 18.02 17.86
N ASN A 2 14.29 16.83 17.31
CA ASN A 2 13.44 15.63 17.46
C ASN A 2 14.23 14.30 17.29
N GLU A 3 15.56 14.32 17.34
CA GLU A 3 16.38 13.11 17.12
C GLU A 3 16.37 12.16 18.33
N SER A 4 16.14 12.67 19.54
CA SER A 4 16.15 11.88 20.77
C SER A 4 14.96 10.91 20.86
N SER A 5 13.78 11.31 20.36
CA SER A 5 12.57 10.48 20.38
C SER A 5 12.66 9.32 19.38
N SER A 6 13.20 9.57 18.18
CA SER A 6 13.40 8.53 17.16
C SER A 6 14.42 7.47 17.57
N ARG A 7 15.50 7.85 18.27
CA ARG A 7 16.49 6.88 18.80
C ARG A 7 15.93 6.02 19.93
N GLY A 8 15.11 6.61 20.81
CA GLY A 8 14.47 5.87 21.90
C GLY A 8 13.51 4.78 21.42
N PHE A 9 12.77 5.04 20.33
CA PHE A 9 11.88 4.04 19.74
C PHE A 9 12.66 2.84 19.18
N GLN A 10 13.75 3.08 18.44
CA GLN A 10 14.57 2.03 17.84
C GLN A 10 15.24 1.09 18.86
N GLN A 11 15.41 1.51 20.11
CA GLN A 11 16.02 0.70 21.18
C GLN A 11 14.98 0.09 22.13
N SER A 12 13.68 0.30 21.87
CA SER A 12 12.59 -0.25 22.67
C SER A 12 12.10 -1.58 22.08
N ARG A 13 11.46 -2.41 22.90
CA ARG A 13 10.76 -3.63 22.45
C ARG A 13 9.70 -3.35 21.37
N ALA A 14 9.13 -2.15 21.37
CA ALA A 14 8.23 -1.68 20.32
C ALA A 14 8.95 -1.41 18.98
N GLY A 15 10.20 -0.91 19.03
CA GLY A 15 11.06 -0.75 17.86
C GLY A 15 11.52 -2.07 17.26
N GLU A 16 11.81 -3.07 18.09
CA GLU A 16 12.15 -4.42 17.63
C GLU A 16 10.96 -5.10 16.92
N ALA A 17 9.76 -4.99 17.50
CA ALA A 17 8.53 -5.50 16.88
C ALA A 17 8.25 -4.80 15.54
N PHE A 18 8.42 -3.47 15.49
CA PHE A 18 8.29 -2.69 14.27
C PHE A 18 9.28 -3.13 13.19
N ALA A 19 10.57 -3.29 13.53
CA ALA A 19 11.59 -3.76 12.59
C ALA A 19 11.31 -5.19 12.09
N ALA A 20 10.77 -6.06 12.95
CA ALA A 20 10.37 -7.42 12.56
C ALA A 20 9.19 -7.39 11.57
N GLU A 21 8.22 -6.50 11.75
CA GLU A 21 7.14 -6.27 10.80
C GLU A 21 7.66 -5.69 9.49
N GLU A 22 8.58 -4.72 9.51
CA GLU A 22 9.22 -4.19 8.31
C GLU A 22 9.97 -5.28 7.50
N ALA A 23 10.67 -6.18 8.19
CA ALA A 23 11.31 -7.32 7.55
C ALA A 23 10.29 -8.30 6.96
N ARG A 24 9.19 -8.56 7.68
CA ARG A 24 8.12 -9.44 7.21
C ARG A 24 7.45 -8.90 5.95
N LYS A 25 7.16 -7.60 5.88
CA LYS A 25 6.56 -6.96 4.71
C LYS A 25 7.41 -7.14 3.45
N SER A 26 8.72 -6.97 3.61
CA SER A 26 9.67 -7.04 2.50
C SER A 26 9.74 -8.45 1.93
N ARG A 27 9.69 -9.47 2.80
CA ARG A 27 9.57 -10.87 2.39
C ARG A 27 8.28 -11.13 1.63
N LEU A 28 7.13 -10.68 2.14
CA LEU A 28 5.83 -10.88 1.48
C LEU A 28 5.80 -10.26 0.07
N ILE A 29 6.33 -9.05 -0.11
CA ILE A 29 6.40 -8.39 -1.42
C ILE A 29 7.29 -9.17 -2.39
N LEU A 30 8.42 -9.69 -1.92
CA LEU A 30 9.32 -10.52 -2.75
C LEU A 30 8.67 -11.85 -3.13
N GLU A 31 8.02 -12.53 -2.19
CA GLU A 31 7.27 -13.76 -2.44
C GLU A 31 6.15 -13.53 -3.46
N ALA A 32 5.37 -12.45 -3.30
CA ALA A 32 4.30 -12.09 -4.23
C ALA A 32 4.83 -11.88 -5.66
N ARG A 33 5.98 -11.20 -5.80
CA ARG A 33 6.64 -11.00 -7.11
C ARG A 33 7.11 -12.31 -7.71
N LEU A 34 7.68 -13.20 -6.91
CA LEU A 34 8.13 -14.53 -7.36
C LEU A 34 6.96 -15.39 -7.84
N LEU A 35 5.85 -15.40 -7.09
CA LEU A 35 4.62 -16.12 -7.47
C LEU A 35 4.04 -15.57 -8.78
N ARG A 36 4.02 -14.25 -8.95
CA ARG A 36 3.58 -13.62 -10.20
C ARG A 36 4.47 -14.02 -11.38
N GLN A 37 5.79 -14.11 -11.19
CA GLN A 37 6.72 -14.59 -12.22
C GLN A 37 6.45 -16.05 -12.61
N ARG A 38 5.97 -16.86 -11.66
CA ARG A 38 5.54 -18.25 -11.89
C ARG A 38 4.12 -18.37 -12.43
N GLN A 39 3.47 -17.25 -12.75
CA GLN A 39 2.08 -17.19 -13.22
C GLN A 39 1.04 -17.65 -12.18
N GLU A 40 1.43 -17.71 -10.91
CA GLU A 40 0.55 -18.04 -9.79
C GLU A 40 -0.18 -16.76 -9.31
N ALA A 41 -1.07 -16.24 -10.15
CA ALA A 41 -1.66 -14.90 -9.97
C ALA A 41 -2.46 -14.74 -8.68
N GLU A 42 -3.28 -15.73 -8.31
CA GLU A 42 -4.07 -15.70 -7.07
C GLU A 42 -3.20 -15.73 -5.82
N ALA A 43 -2.19 -16.60 -5.79
CA ALA A 43 -1.25 -16.69 -4.68
C ALA A 43 -0.43 -15.39 -4.53
N ALA A 44 0.01 -14.81 -5.65
CA ALA A 44 0.66 -13.51 -5.65
C ALA A 44 -0.24 -12.41 -5.10
N ALA A 45 -1.51 -12.38 -5.51
CA ALA A 45 -2.49 -11.41 -5.03
C ALA A 45 -2.71 -11.53 -3.52
N ALA A 46 -2.84 -12.76 -3.00
CA ALA A 46 -2.95 -13.00 -1.56
C ALA A 46 -1.73 -12.46 -0.79
N LYS A 47 -0.51 -12.68 -1.30
CA LYS A 47 0.71 -12.16 -0.66
C LYS A 47 0.82 -10.64 -0.71
N PHE A 48 0.37 -10.00 -1.79
CA PHE A 48 0.28 -8.55 -1.85
C PHE A 48 -0.76 -8.00 -0.88
N ALA A 49 -1.91 -8.65 -0.72
CA ALA A 49 -2.93 -8.27 0.26
C ALA A 49 -2.41 -8.36 1.70
N GLU A 50 -1.69 -9.45 2.04
CA GLU A 50 -1.02 -9.58 3.34
C GLU A 50 0.00 -8.46 3.57
N ALA A 51 0.80 -8.12 2.55
CA ALA A 51 1.78 -7.04 2.64
C ALA A 51 1.10 -5.66 2.82
N ALA A 52 -0.01 -5.41 2.11
CA ALA A 52 -0.76 -4.17 2.19
C ALA A 52 -1.31 -3.92 3.59
N ALA A 53 -1.97 -4.92 4.17
CA ALA A 53 -2.52 -4.83 5.53
C ALA A 53 -1.43 -4.60 6.60
N LEU A 54 -0.22 -5.12 6.37
CA LEU A 54 0.92 -4.89 7.25
C LEU A 54 1.46 -3.46 7.09
N GLU A 55 1.60 -2.96 5.87
CA GLU A 55 1.98 -1.57 5.60
C GLU A 55 0.99 -0.56 6.21
N GLU A 56 -0.33 -0.81 6.19
CA GLU A 56 -1.30 0.07 6.87
C GLU A 56 -1.05 0.14 8.37
N ARG A 57 -0.84 -1.00 9.03
CA ARG A 57 -0.54 -1.03 10.48
C ARG A 57 0.75 -0.29 10.80
N LEU A 58 1.80 -0.46 9.99
CA LEU A 58 3.04 0.29 10.16
C LEU A 58 2.83 1.81 9.95
N GLY A 59 1.96 2.17 9.01
CA GLY A 59 1.53 3.55 8.76
C GLY A 59 0.86 4.16 9.98
N GLU A 60 -0.13 3.48 10.54
CA GLU A 60 -0.85 3.87 11.77
C GLU A 60 0.09 4.01 12.97
N LEU A 61 0.99 3.03 13.16
CA LEU A 61 2.01 3.09 14.22
C LEU A 61 2.92 4.31 14.07
N CYS A 62 3.30 4.66 12.84
CA CYS A 62 4.08 5.86 12.58
C CYS A 62 3.29 7.15 12.87
N GLU A 63 1.99 7.21 12.55
CA GLU A 63 1.14 8.37 12.92
C GLU A 63 1.07 8.54 14.43
N HIS A 64 0.81 7.45 15.16
CA HIS A 64 0.74 7.46 16.62
C HIS A 64 2.04 7.90 17.29
N GLN A 65 3.18 7.70 16.62
CA GLN A 65 4.49 8.11 17.10
C GLN A 65 4.92 9.50 16.63
N GLY A 66 4.08 10.21 15.87
CA GLY A 66 4.43 11.52 15.32
C GLY A 66 5.51 11.45 14.24
N LEU A 67 5.53 10.38 13.45
CA LEU A 67 6.43 10.14 12.31
C LEU A 67 5.66 10.24 10.97
N PRO A 68 5.11 11.42 10.60
CA PRO A 68 4.19 11.56 9.48
C PRO A 68 4.81 11.21 8.13
N GLU A 69 6.10 11.51 7.92
CA GLU A 69 6.80 11.17 6.67
C GLU A 69 6.90 9.65 6.47
N LYS A 70 7.19 8.91 7.54
CA LYS A 70 7.24 7.45 7.48
C LYS A 70 5.85 6.86 7.28
N SER A 71 4.88 7.38 8.03
CA SER A 71 3.49 6.97 7.89
C SER A 71 3.00 7.09 6.44
N PHE A 72 3.28 8.24 5.81
CA PHE A 72 2.95 8.49 4.42
C PHE A 72 3.56 7.44 3.47
N VAL A 73 4.85 7.10 3.67
CA VAL A 73 5.52 6.07 2.86
C VAL A 73 4.85 4.70 3.01
N HIS A 74 4.49 4.33 4.24
CA HIS A 74 3.80 3.07 4.52
C HIS A 74 2.41 3.03 3.87
N PHE A 75 1.59 4.07 4.02
CA PHE A 75 0.27 4.11 3.38
C PHE A 75 0.34 4.13 1.85
N PHE A 76 1.32 4.80 1.25
CA PHE A 76 1.50 4.77 -0.20
C PHE A 76 1.95 3.38 -0.68
N SER A 77 2.80 2.70 0.10
CA SER A 77 3.20 1.31 -0.16
C SER A 77 2.00 0.35 -0.03
N ALA A 78 1.15 0.54 0.98
CA ALA A 78 -0.09 -0.20 1.14
C ALA A 78 -1.02 -0.04 -0.06
N ALA A 79 -1.24 1.20 -0.53
CA ALA A 79 -2.03 1.47 -1.73
C ALA A 79 -1.48 0.71 -2.96
N SER A 80 -0.16 0.72 -3.13
CA SER A 80 0.51 0.02 -4.21
C SER A 80 0.39 -1.51 -4.10
N CYS A 81 0.38 -2.06 -2.88
CA CYS A 81 0.19 -3.49 -2.64
C CYS A 81 -1.26 -3.91 -2.87
N TRP A 82 -2.25 -3.12 -2.41
CA TRP A 82 -3.66 -3.38 -2.71
C TRP A 82 -3.96 -3.36 -4.21
N ALA A 83 -3.40 -2.40 -4.94
CA ALA A 83 -3.52 -2.35 -6.39
C ALA A 83 -2.93 -3.61 -7.06
N GLN A 84 -1.80 -4.11 -6.55
CA GLN A 84 -1.19 -5.35 -7.06
C GLN A 84 -1.97 -6.61 -6.68
N ALA A 85 -2.71 -6.59 -5.58
CA ALA A 85 -3.65 -7.64 -5.18
C ALA A 85 -4.97 -7.59 -5.96
N GLY A 86 -5.18 -6.59 -6.83
CA GLY A 86 -6.43 -6.39 -7.56
C GLY A 86 -7.52 -5.67 -6.74
N ASN A 87 -7.23 -5.29 -5.49
CA ASN A 87 -8.15 -4.52 -4.67
C ASN A 87 -8.01 -3.01 -4.98
N PHE A 88 -8.56 -2.59 -6.12
CA PHE A 88 -8.51 -1.19 -6.53
C PHE A 88 -9.29 -0.25 -5.61
N TYR A 89 -10.29 -0.76 -4.88
CA TYR A 89 -11.08 0.05 -3.96
C TYR A 89 -10.22 0.56 -2.81
N GLU A 90 -9.57 -0.35 -2.06
CA GLU A 90 -8.69 0.02 -0.95
C GLU A 90 -7.50 0.87 -1.41
N ALA A 91 -6.92 0.53 -2.58
CA ALA A 91 -5.82 1.29 -3.15
C ALA A 91 -6.20 2.76 -3.43
N ILE A 92 -7.40 3.00 -4.00
CA ILE A 92 -7.90 4.34 -4.30
C ILE A 92 -8.23 5.09 -3.00
N LEU A 93 -8.89 4.44 -2.04
CA LEU A 93 -9.22 5.06 -0.75
C LEU A 93 -7.97 5.58 -0.03
N LEU A 94 -6.91 4.76 0.02
CA LEU A 94 -5.64 5.19 0.61
C LEU A 94 -5.01 6.35 -0.16
N CYS A 95 -5.03 6.32 -1.49
CA CYS A 95 -4.53 7.44 -2.29
C CYS A 95 -5.31 8.73 -2.02
N ASP A 96 -6.64 8.65 -1.93
CA ASP A 96 -7.51 9.79 -1.66
C ASP A 96 -7.27 10.37 -0.26
N ARG A 97 -7.07 9.50 0.75
CA ARG A 97 -6.64 9.91 2.10
C ARG A 97 -5.32 10.68 2.05
N LEU A 98 -4.30 10.14 1.36
CA LEU A 98 -2.99 10.78 1.25
C LEU A 98 -3.03 12.10 0.48
N VAL A 99 -3.90 12.19 -0.53
CA VAL A 99 -4.15 13.44 -1.28
C VAL A 99 -4.91 14.46 -0.43
N ALA A 100 -5.67 14.06 0.59
CA ALA A 100 -6.35 14.99 1.49
C ALA A 100 -5.44 15.51 2.61
N GLU A 101 -4.34 14.81 2.92
CA GLU A 101 -3.49 15.11 4.08
C GLU A 101 -2.89 16.54 4.03
N PRO A 102 -3.11 17.38 5.06
CA PRO A 102 -2.48 18.69 5.17
C PRO A 102 -0.97 18.55 5.31
N GLY A 103 -0.20 19.33 4.53
CA GLY A 103 1.27 19.34 4.63
C GLY A 103 2.00 18.45 3.62
N VAL A 104 1.30 17.61 2.86
CA VAL A 104 1.89 16.94 1.69
C VAL A 104 2.18 17.98 0.60
N SER A 105 3.41 17.98 0.09
CA SER A 105 3.84 18.90 -0.97
C SER A 105 2.97 18.78 -2.23
N VAL A 106 2.81 19.89 -2.95
CA VAL A 106 2.01 19.92 -4.19
C VAL A 106 2.48 18.85 -5.17
N LEU A 107 3.80 18.69 -5.34
CA LEU A 107 4.36 17.69 -6.24
C LEU A 107 3.97 16.25 -5.85
N LEU A 108 4.07 15.91 -4.55
CA LEU A 108 3.67 14.58 -4.07
C LEU A 108 2.18 14.35 -4.22
N ARG A 109 1.36 15.36 -3.88
CA ARG A 109 -0.10 15.31 -4.04
C ARG A 109 -0.49 15.05 -5.49
N THR A 110 0.13 15.76 -6.45
CA THR A 110 -0.09 15.55 -7.88
C THR A 110 0.30 14.13 -8.33
N ARG A 111 1.45 13.62 -7.86
CA ARG A 111 1.87 12.24 -8.19
C ARG A 111 0.89 11.19 -7.67
N ILE A 112 0.41 11.32 -6.44
CA ILE A 112 -0.57 10.39 -5.88
C ILE A 112 -1.90 10.50 -6.62
N ALA A 113 -2.36 11.72 -6.90
CA ALA A 113 -3.61 11.94 -7.65
C ALA A 113 -3.55 11.26 -9.03
N HIS A 114 -2.47 11.44 -9.77
CA HIS A 114 -2.27 10.73 -11.05
C HIS A 114 -2.24 9.21 -10.91
N TYR A 115 -1.63 8.72 -9.83
CA TYR A 115 -1.65 7.28 -9.55
C TYR A 115 -3.07 6.78 -9.27
N ALA A 116 -3.85 7.50 -8.44
CA ALA A 116 -5.26 7.19 -8.17
C ALA A 116 -6.10 7.18 -9.46
N ASP A 117 -5.89 8.15 -10.35
CA ASP A 117 -6.58 8.20 -11.64
C ASP A 117 -6.22 7.01 -12.53
N THR A 118 -4.96 6.58 -12.52
CA THR A 118 -4.52 5.36 -13.21
C THR A 118 -5.24 4.13 -12.66
N LEU A 119 -5.40 4.03 -11.34
CA LEU A 119 -6.15 2.94 -10.70
C LEU A 119 -7.63 2.97 -11.06
N ARG A 120 -8.25 4.15 -11.08
CA ARG A 120 -9.66 4.33 -11.51
C ARG A 120 -9.86 3.89 -12.95
N ALA A 121 -8.95 4.26 -13.85
CA ALA A 121 -8.99 3.85 -15.26
C ALA A 121 -8.86 2.32 -15.41
N ARG A 122 -7.90 1.71 -14.71
CA ARG A 122 -7.73 0.24 -14.71
C ARG A 122 -8.96 -0.49 -14.17
N ARG A 123 -9.54 0.02 -13.08
CA ARG A 123 -10.78 -0.54 -12.52
C ARG A 123 -11.93 -0.47 -13.53
N ALA A 124 -12.08 0.66 -14.23
CA ALA A 124 -13.12 0.83 -15.25
C ALA A 124 -12.94 -0.14 -16.43
N GLN A 125 -11.71 -0.35 -16.89
CA GLN A 125 -11.39 -1.35 -17.93
C GLN A 125 -11.78 -2.76 -17.49
N TRP A 126 -11.42 -3.15 -16.27
CA TRP A 126 -11.72 -4.48 -15.74
C TRP A 126 -13.24 -4.75 -15.66
N TYR A 127 -14.03 -3.76 -15.24
CA TYR A 127 -15.49 -3.87 -15.29
C TYR A 127 -16.03 -3.97 -16.72
N GLY A 128 -15.46 -3.23 -17.67
CA GLY A 128 -15.84 -3.31 -19.08
C GLY A 128 -15.62 -4.70 -19.67
N GLU A 129 -14.47 -5.33 -19.37
CA GLU A 129 -14.13 -6.69 -19.80
C GLU A 129 -15.07 -7.75 -19.21
N LEU A 130 -15.38 -7.65 -17.91
CA LEU A 130 -16.31 -8.55 -17.21
C LEU A 130 -17.73 -8.50 -17.80
N VAL A 131 -18.24 -7.31 -18.11
CA VAL A 131 -19.56 -7.12 -18.74
C VAL A 131 -19.58 -7.71 -20.14
N HIS A 132 -18.51 -7.54 -20.92
CA HIS A 132 -18.41 -8.08 -22.27
C HIS A 132 -18.40 -9.61 -22.29
N GLN A 133 -17.60 -10.24 -21.42
CA GLN A 133 -17.53 -11.71 -21.30
C GLN A 133 -18.86 -12.34 -20.84
N SER A 134 -19.60 -11.64 -19.97
CA SER A 134 -20.91 -12.09 -19.50
C SER A 134 -21.98 -12.03 -20.61
N ALA A 135 -21.86 -11.06 -21.53
CA ALA A 135 -22.77 -10.88 -22.65
C ALA A 135 -22.51 -11.88 -23.80
N GLU A 136 -21.26 -12.29 -24.02
CA GLU A 136 -20.89 -13.29 -25.05
C GLU A 136 -21.17 -14.75 -24.63
N SER A 137 -21.37 -14.99 -23.33
CA SER A 137 -21.67 -16.33 -22.78
C SER A 137 -23.17 -16.61 -22.62
N SER A 138 -24.04 -15.71 -23.09
CA SER A 138 -25.52 -15.79 -23.05
C SER A 138 -26.10 -16.01 -24.44
#